data_AF-A0A1F3BI95-F1
#
_entry.id   AF-A0A1F3BI95-F1
#
_cell.length_a   1.000
_cell.length_b   1.000
_cell.length_c   1.000
_cell.angle_alpha   90.00
_cell.angle_beta   90.00
_cell.angle_gamma   90.00
#
_symmetry.space_group_name_H-M   'P 1'
#
loop_
_entity.id
_entity.type
_entity.pdbx_description
1 polymer ?
#
loop_
_entity_poly.entity_id
_entity_poly.type
_entity_poly.pdbx_seq_one_letter_code
_entity_poly.pdbx_strand_id
1 'polypeptide(L)'
;MENILHLLNFFLMLITASAPSYLAIKLRTSQFPRLLHLSIGLAVFAFAHSLYHLADYLELSNLADSFFLPLSVIFLVIWGIYYARSGA
;
A
#
# COMPACT_ATOMS: atom_id res chain seq x y z
N MET A 1 0.49 -25.16 1.30
CA MET A 1 1.25 -24.38 2.31
C MET A 1 1.36 -22.91 1.90
N GLU A 2 1.46 -22.63 0.59
CA GLU A 2 1.53 -21.27 0.03
C GLU A 2 0.29 -20.41 0.37
N ASN A 3 -0.95 -20.89 0.22
CA ASN A 3 -2.15 -20.09 0.59
C ASN A 3 -2.12 -19.52 2.02
N ILE A 4 -1.62 -20.28 3.00
CA ILE A 4 -1.50 -19.79 4.39
C ILE A 4 -0.51 -18.62 4.49
N LEU A 5 0.54 -18.61 3.67
CA LEU A 5 1.48 -17.49 3.59
C LEU A 5 0.81 -16.24 3.02
N HIS A 6 -0.04 -16.36 2.01
CA HIS A 6 -0.80 -15.24 1.47
C HIS A 6 -1.76 -14.66 2.53
N LEU A 7 -2.48 -15.51 3.27
CA LEU A 7 -3.34 -15.04 4.36
C LEU A 7 -2.54 -14.33 5.47
N LEU A 8 -1.39 -14.88 5.86
CA LEU A 8 -0.51 -14.27 6.84
C LEU A 8 0.03 -12.91 6.34
N ASN A 9 0.49 -12.85 5.10
CA ASN A 9 1.00 -11.63 4.48
C ASN A 9 -0.08 -10.56 4.32
N PHE A 10 -1.32 -10.96 4.05
CA PHE A 10 -2.46 -10.04 4.06
C PHE A 10 -2.57 -9.30 5.40
N PHE A 11 -2.57 -10.03 6.53
CA PHE A 11 -2.66 -9.42 7.85
C PHE A 11 -1.40 -8.60 8.20
N LEU A 12 -0.20 -9.09 7.89
CA LEU A 12 1.05 -8.36 8.14
C LEU A 12 1.09 -7.04 7.36
N MET A 13 0.67 -7.03 6.10
CA MET A 13 0.59 -5.83 5.28
C MET A 13 -0.50 -4.88 5.76
N LEU A 14 -1.64 -5.40 6.22
CA LEU A 14 -2.71 -4.57 6.78
C LEU A 14 -2.27 -3.89 8.09
N ILE A 15 -1.56 -4.61 8.96
CA ILE A 15 -0.93 -4.03 10.16
C ILE A 15 0.12 -2.99 9.75
N THR A 16 0.94 -3.30 8.74
CA THR A 16 1.94 -2.37 8.21
C THR A 16 1.30 -1.09 7.66
N ALA A 17 0.12 -1.18 7.03
CA ALA A 17 -0.64 -0.04 6.54
C ALA A 17 -1.19 0.86 7.67
N SER A 18 -1.37 0.32 8.88
CA SER A 18 -1.91 1.08 10.02
C SER A 18 -1.00 2.21 10.49
N ALA A 19 0.32 1.99 10.51
CA ALA A 19 1.31 2.98 10.94
C ALA A 19 1.32 4.26 10.06
N PRO A 20 1.47 4.16 8.71
CA PRO A 20 1.38 5.32 7.84
C PRO A 20 -0.05 5.90 7.81
N SER A 21 -1.10 5.10 7.98
CA SER A 21 -2.47 5.64 8.10
C SER A 21 -2.65 6.51 9.33
N TYR A 22 -2.13 6.07 10.49
CA TYR A 22 -2.13 6.86 11.73
C TYR A 22 -1.31 8.14 11.57
N LEU A 23 -0.12 8.05 10.96
CA LEU A 23 0.71 9.22 10.67
C LEU A 23 -0.02 10.21 9.75
N ALA A 24 -0.69 9.74 8.71
CA ALA A 24 -1.48 10.60 7.83
C ALA A 24 -2.59 11.36 8.60
N ILE A 25 -3.32 10.68 9.49
CA ILE A 25 -4.34 11.32 10.33
C ILE A 25 -3.72 12.39 11.24
N LYS A 26 -2.58 12.07 11.88
CA LYS A 26 -1.89 13.00 12.78
C LYS A 26 -1.29 14.20 12.05
N LEU A 27 -0.77 13.99 10.84
CA LEU A 27 -0.08 15.01 10.04
C LEU A 27 -1.03 15.90 9.25
N ARG A 28 -2.33 15.56 9.15
CA ARG A 28 -3.34 16.34 8.39
C ARG A 28 -3.45 17.81 8.82
N THR A 29 -3.14 18.11 10.09
CA THR A 29 -3.15 19.47 10.64
C THR A 29 -1.74 20.02 10.91
N SER A 30 -0.69 19.28 10.51
CA SER A 30 0.69 19.67 10.76
C SER A 30 1.25 20.56 9.66
N GLN A 31 2.36 21.24 9.96
CA GLN A 31 3.10 22.04 8.98
C GLN A 31 4.01 21.18 8.07
N PHE A 32 3.89 19.85 8.12
CA PHE A 32 4.71 18.91 7.35
C PHE A 32 3.89 18.21 6.25
N PRO A 33 3.42 18.94 5.22
CA PRO A 33 2.62 18.36 4.15
C PRO A 33 3.38 17.26 3.40
N ARG A 34 4.71 17.32 3.34
CA ARG A 34 5.54 16.30 2.70
C ARG A 34 5.39 14.93 3.37
N LEU A 35 5.45 14.89 4.71
CA LEU A 35 5.30 13.65 5.47
C LEU A 35 3.86 13.14 5.40
N LEU A 36 2.88 14.03 5.29
CA LEU A 36 1.48 13.66 5.06
C LEU A 36 1.33 12.91 3.73
N HIS A 37 1.81 13.49 2.61
CA HIS A 37 1.75 12.83 1.31
C HIS A 37 2.54 11.52 1.28
N LEU A 38 3.71 11.47 1.93
CA LEU A 38 4.50 10.25 2.10
C LEU A 38 3.67 9.15 2.79
N SER A 39 3.07 9.50 3.93
CA SER A 39 2.28 8.59 4.75
C SER A 39 1.04 8.09 4.02
N ILE A 40 0.32 8.97 3.32
CA ILE A 40 -0.85 8.58 2.51
C ILE A 40 -0.45 7.59 1.43
N GLY A 41 0.62 7.87 0.67
CA GLY A 41 1.04 6.99 -0.40
C GLY A 41 1.47 5.61 0.09
N LEU A 42 2.25 5.54 1.17
CA LEU A 42 2.64 4.28 1.79
C LEU A 42 1.43 3.50 2.31
N ALA A 43 0.44 4.18 2.90
CA ALA A 43 -0.79 3.55 3.36
C ALA A 43 -1.59 2.96 2.19
N VAL A 44 -1.76 3.72 1.10
CA VAL A 44 -2.47 3.27 -0.11
C VAL A 44 -1.77 2.08 -0.75
N PHE A 45 -0.43 2.13 -0.89
CA PHE A 45 0.34 1.01 -1.42
C PHE A 45 0.18 -0.24 -0.55
N ALA A 46 0.42 -0.13 0.77
CA ALA A 46 0.36 -1.27 1.67
C ALA A 46 -1.04 -1.89 1.71
N PHE A 47 -2.09 -1.06 1.63
CA PHE A 47 -3.47 -1.54 1.54
C PHE A 47 -3.78 -2.22 0.21
N ALA A 48 -3.38 -1.64 -0.92
CA ALA A 48 -3.58 -2.27 -2.23
C ALA A 48 -2.81 -3.61 -2.33
N HIS A 49 -1.60 -3.67 -1.78
CA HIS A 49 -0.78 -4.87 -1.79
C HIS A 49 -1.26 -5.94 -0.79
N SER A 50 -1.91 -5.55 0.31
CA SER A 50 -2.60 -6.53 1.16
C SER A 50 -3.77 -7.17 0.41
N LEU A 51 -4.54 -6.37 -0.36
CA LEU A 51 -5.64 -6.91 -1.19
C LEU A 51 -5.16 -7.90 -2.26
N TYR A 52 -3.95 -7.72 -2.80
CA TYR A 52 -3.31 -8.73 -3.65
C TYR A 52 -3.21 -10.08 -2.93
N HIS A 53 -2.61 -10.12 -1.74
CA HIS A 53 -2.47 -11.35 -0.96
C HIS A 53 -3.83 -11.96 -0.56
N LEU A 54 -4.83 -11.12 -0.29
CA LEU A 54 -6.18 -11.61 0.00
C LEU A 54 -6.83 -12.24 -1.24
N ALA A 55 -6.75 -11.57 -2.40
CA ALA A 55 -7.29 -12.08 -3.65
C ALA A 55 -6.63 -13.41 -4.04
N ASP A 56 -5.32 -13.51 -3.84
CA ASP A 56 -4.58 -14.73 -4.13
C ASP A 56 -4.93 -15.88 -3.18
N TYR A 57 -5.08 -15.59 -1.88
CA TYR A 57 -5.60 -16.56 -0.90
C TYR A 57 -7.01 -17.09 -1.26
N LEU A 58 -7.86 -16.24 -1.83
CA LEU A 58 -9.21 -16.59 -2.28
C LEU A 58 -9.22 -17.29 -3.66
N GLU A 59 -8.05 -17.63 -4.21
CA GLU A 59 -7.87 -18.27 -5.52
C GLU A 59 -8.43 -17.42 -6.68
N LEU A 60 -8.47 -16.10 -6.50
CA LEU A 60 -8.86 -15.13 -7.52
C LEU A 60 -7.64 -14.67 -8.31
N SER A 61 -6.90 -15.60 -8.93
CA SER A 61 -5.60 -15.33 -9.57
C SER A 61 -5.64 -14.20 -10.61
N ASN A 62 -6.71 -14.11 -11.40
CA ASN A 62 -6.88 -13.00 -12.35
C ASN A 62 -6.92 -11.64 -11.64
N LEU A 63 -7.60 -11.55 -10.49
CA LEU A 63 -7.71 -10.31 -9.73
C LEU A 63 -6.41 -10.00 -8.98
N ALA A 64 -5.72 -11.02 -8.48
CA ALA A 64 -4.43 -10.88 -7.82
C ALA A 64 -3.34 -10.45 -8.81
N ASP A 65 -3.05 -11.30 -9.81
CA ASP A 65 -1.87 -11.18 -10.67
C ASP A 65 -2.07 -10.19 -11.80
N SER A 66 -3.28 -10.11 -12.37
CA SER A 66 -3.53 -9.22 -13.52
C SER A 66 -3.99 -7.82 -13.11
N PHE A 67 -4.44 -7.64 -11.85
CA PHE A 67 -4.94 -6.34 -11.38
C PHE A 67 -4.19 -5.81 -10.15
N PHE A 68 -4.33 -6.41 -8.97
CA PHE A 68 -3.79 -5.82 -7.74
C PHE A 68 -2.25 -5.75 -7.71
N LEU A 69 -1.57 -6.78 -8.18
CA LEU A 69 -0.11 -6.80 -8.26
C LEU A 69 0.42 -5.67 -9.17
N PRO A 70 0.07 -5.59 -10.47
CA PRO A 70 0.55 -4.52 -11.33
C PRO A 70 0.05 -3.15 -10.88
N LEU A 71 -1.19 -3.03 -10.39
CA LEU A 71 -1.73 -1.76 -9.89
C LEU A 71 -0.89 -1.21 -8.72
N SER A 72 -0.55 -2.05 -7.74
CA SER A 72 0.24 -1.64 -6.58
C SER A 72 1.65 -1.21 -6.98
N VAL A 73 2.29 -1.91 -7.92
CA VAL A 73 3.62 -1.58 -8.44
C VAL A 73 3.60 -0.30 -9.26
N ILE A 74 2.66 -0.16 -10.21
CA ILE A 74 2.50 1.03 -11.03
C ILE A 74 2.23 2.24 -10.15
N PHE A 75 1.35 2.10 -9.16
CA PHE A 75 1.10 3.14 -8.16
C PHE A 75 2.40 3.55 -7.46
N LEU A 76 3.17 2.59 -6.92
CA LEU A 76 4.41 2.88 -6.20
C LEU A 76 5.43 3.61 -7.07
N VAL A 77 5.57 3.22 -8.34
CA VAL A 77 6.49 3.86 -9.29
C VAL A 77 6.04 5.28 -9.60
N ILE A 78 4.78 5.48 -10.00
CA ILE A 78 4.24 6.80 -10.34
C ILE A 78 4.32 7.73 -9.12
N TRP A 79 3.88 7.23 -7.97
CA TRP A 79 3.88 7.98 -6.72
C TRP A 79 5.31 8.31 -6.27
N GLY A 80 6.24 7.37 -6.38
CA GLY A 80 7.65 7.59 -6.03
C GLY A 80 8.28 8.67 -6.90
N ILE A 81 8.02 8.65 -8.21
CA ILE A 81 8.47 9.70 -9.15
C ILE A 81 7.84 11.05 -8.79
N TYR A 82 6.53 11.09 -8.54
CA TYR A 82 5.82 12.30 -8.13
C TYR A 82 6.40 12.89 -6.84
N TYR A 83 6.63 12.04 -5.83
CA TYR A 83 7.20 12.44 -4.54
C TYR A 83 8.64 12.95 -4.67
N ALA A 84 9.46 12.33 -5.53
CA ALA A 84 10.83 12.79 -5.79
C ALA A 84 10.87 14.12 -6.57
N ARG A 85 9.98 14.30 -7.55
CA ARG A 85 9.93 15.51 -8.41
C ARG A 85 9.29 16.71 -7.75
N SER A 86 8.41 16.51 -6.78
CA SER A 86 7.74 17.60 -6.07
C SER A 86 8.70 18.48 -5.25
N GLY A 87 10.02 18.23 -5.31
CA GLY A 87 11.06 19.19 -4.93
C GLY A 87 10.91 19.69 -3.49
N ALA A 88 10.35 18.86 -2.62
CA ALA A 88 10.29 19.12 -1.20
C ALA A 88 11.65 18.87 -0.54
#